data_AF-A0A256IEL1-F1
#
_entry.id   AF-A0A256IEL1-F1
#
_cell.length_a   1.000
_cell.length_b   1.000
_cell.length_c   1.000
_cell.angle_alpha   90.00
_cell.angle_beta   90.00
_cell.angle_gamma   90.00
#
_symmetry.space_group_name_H-M   'P 1'
#
loop_
_entity.id
_entity.type
_entity.pdbx_description
1 polymer ?
#
loop_
_entity_poly.entity_id
_entity_poly.type
_entity_poly.pdbx_seq_one_letter_code
_entity_poly.pdbx_strand_id
1 'polypeptide(L)' 'EREREVPRALVEYPTVGAVREVRLTTRRKAAYRRALRAARAVDGPPSRVDDDRCSACDYREECGVGRRSFRSLLG' A
#
# COMPACT_ATOMS: atom_id res chain seq x y z
N GLU A 1 -16.12 21.98 5.20
CA GLU A 1 -14.90 21.48 5.87
C GLU A 1 -14.37 22.62 6.74
N ARG A 2 -14.11 22.40 8.04
CA ARG A 2 -13.59 23.50 8.89
C ARG A 2 -12.13 23.67 8.46
N GLU A 3 -11.73 24.80 7.87
CA GLU A 3 -10.37 25.12 7.38
C GLU A 3 -9.27 25.13 8.46
N ARG A 4 -9.39 24.28 9.47
CA ARG A 4 -8.44 24.12 10.55
C ARG A 4 -7.44 23.05 10.16
N GLU A 5 -6.17 23.37 10.32
CA GLU A 5 -5.11 22.41 10.11
C GLU A 5 -5.29 21.19 11.02
N VAL A 6 -5.15 19.99 10.44
CA VAL A 6 -5.09 18.72 11.18
C VAL A 6 -3.62 18.32 11.32
N PRO A 7 -3.00 18.46 12.50
CA PRO A 7 -1.57 18.20 12.69
C PRO A 7 -1.25 16.71 12.91
N ARG A 8 -2.24 15.91 13.33
CA ARG A 8 -2.07 14.48 13.63
C ARG A 8 -3.36 13.69 13.39
N ALA A 9 -3.20 12.40 13.12
CA ALA A 9 -4.26 11.41 13.06
C ALA A 9 -3.94 10.24 14.00
N LEU A 10 -4.97 9.53 14.45
CA LEU A 10 -4.83 8.29 15.23
C LEU A 10 -5.26 7.11 14.36
N VAL A 11 -4.52 6.01 14.47
CA VAL A 11 -4.87 4.73 13.81
C VAL A 11 -5.01 3.68 14.89
N GLU A 12 -6.20 3.13 14.98
CA GLU A 12 -6.54 2.07 15.92
C GLU A 12 -6.39 0.71 15.23
N TYR A 13 -5.76 -0.24 15.93
CA TYR A 13 -5.60 -1.63 15.53
C TYR A 13 -6.25 -2.53 16.59
N PRO A 14 -7.59 -2.69 16.56
CA PRO A 14 -8.35 -3.34 17.64
C PRO A 14 -7.87 -4.76 17.92
N THR A 15 -7.55 -5.52 16.87
CA THR A 15 -7.07 -6.91 16.97
C THR A 15 -5.86 -7.08 17.87
N VAL A 16 -5.01 -6.06 17.99
CA VAL A 16 -3.81 -6.07 18.84
C VAL A 16 -3.86 -5.02 19.95
N GLY A 17 -5.03 -4.41 20.18
CA GLY A 17 -5.24 -3.42 21.25
C GLY A 17 -4.34 -2.18 21.17
N ALA A 18 -3.91 -1.76 19.97
CA ALA A 18 -2.91 -0.70 19.81
C ALA A 18 -3.48 0.54 19.13
N VAL A 19 -3.08 1.73 19.60
CA VAL A 19 -3.36 3.02 18.96
C VAL A 19 -2.05 3.69 18.58
N ARG A 20 -1.92 4.13 17.32
CA ARG A 20 -0.72 4.79 16.80
C ARG A 20 -1.01 6.22 16.35
N GLU A 21 -0.20 7.17 16.82
CA GLU A 21 -0.24 8.54 16.34
C GLU A 21 0.53 8.68 15.02
N VAL A 22 -0.08 9.38 14.05
CA VAL A 22 0.51 9.76 12.78
C VAL A 22 0.56 11.28 12.70
N ARG A 23 1.76 11.86 12.80
CA ARG A 23 1.95 13.30 12.53
C ARG A 23 1.79 13.60 11.04
N LEU A 24 0.99 14.61 10.71
CA LEU A 24 0.63 14.99 9.34
C LEU A 24 1.51 16.14 8.83
N THR A 25 2.84 15.93 8.86
CA THR A 25 3.82 16.91 8.35
C THR A 25 3.73 17.08 6.84
N THR A 26 4.21 18.21 6.32
CA THR A 26 4.28 18.47 4.87
C THR A 26 4.99 17.35 4.10
N ARG A 27 6.11 16.84 4.63
CA ARG A 27 6.85 15.73 4.02
C ARG A 27 6.04 14.42 3.99
N ARG A 28 5.34 14.08 5.07
CA ARG A 28 4.48 12.88 5.11
C ARG A 28 3.28 13.02 4.18
N LYS A 29 2.63 14.19 4.14
CA LYS A 29 1.56 14.50 3.18
C LYS A 29 2.05 14.39 1.73
N ALA A 30 3.26 14.85 1.43
CA ALA A 30 3.88 14.70 0.11
C ALA A 30 4.18 13.23 -0.24
N ALA A 31 4.75 12.46 0.70
CA ALA A 31 5.02 11.03 0.53
C ALA A 31 3.73 10.23 0.28
N TYR A 32 2.68 10.50 1.04
CA TYR A 32 1.36 9.90 0.85
C TYR A 32 0.79 10.18 -0.55
N ARG A 33 0.82 11.44 -0.99
CA ARG A 33 0.39 11.82 -2.35
C ARG A 33 1.21 11.12 -3.44
N ARG A 34 2.52 10.96 -3.25
CA ARG A 34 3.37 10.20 -4.19
C ARG A 34 2.97 8.73 -4.24
N ALA A 35 2.79 8.09 -3.08
CA ALA A 35 2.37 6.70 -2.99
C ALA A 35 1.02 6.46 -3.69
N LEU A 36 0.04 7.35 -3.45
CA LEU A 36 -1.25 7.29 -4.14
C LEU A 36 -1.12 7.41 -5.66
N ARG A 37 -0.27 8.33 -6.15
CA ARG A 37 -0.03 8.44 -7.60
C ARG A 37 0.58 7.17 -8.17
N ALA A 38 1.56 6.59 -7.48
CA ALA A 38 2.19 5.34 -7.90
C ALA A 38 1.16 4.20 -7.94
N ALA A 39 0.36 4.04 -6.89
CA ALA A 39 -0.69 3.02 -6.82
C ALA A 39 -1.73 3.17 -7.94
N ARG A 40 -2.12 4.40 -8.29
CA ARG A 40 -3.07 4.67 -9.38
C ARG A 40 -2.49 4.45 -10.78
N ALA A 41 -1.17 4.49 -10.91
CA ALA A 41 -0.48 4.24 -12.17
C ALA A 41 -0.21 2.74 -12.41
N VAL A 42 -0.49 1.88 -11.43
CA VAL A 42 -0.38 0.43 -11.58
C VAL A 42 -1.51 -0.05 -12.48
N ASP A 43 -1.17 -0.47 -13.69
CA ASP A 43 -2.10 -1.04 -14.66
C ASP A 43 -2.15 -2.57 -14.48
N GLY A 44 -3.09 -3.02 -13.65
CA GLY A 44 -3.31 -4.42 -13.32
C GLY A 44 -2.46 -4.95 -12.15
N PRO A 45 -2.78 -6.16 -11.65
CA PRO A 45 -2.07 -6.72 -10.50
C PRO A 45 -0.57 -6.93 -10.80
N PRO A 46 0.32 -6.65 -9.84
CA PRO A 46 1.74 -6.91 -10.02
C PRO A 46 2.00 -8.40 -10.18
N SER A 47 3.17 -8.75 -10.73
CA SER A 47 3.59 -10.15 -10.86
C SER A 47 3.53 -10.89 -9.53
N ARG A 48 3.13 -12.17 -9.59
CA ARG A 48 3.03 -13.03 -8.39
C ARG A 48 4.36 -13.09 -7.63
N VAL A 49 4.24 -13.14 -6.31
CA VAL A 49 5.35 -13.29 -5.35
C VAL A 49 5.11 -14.54 -4.49
N ASP A 50 6.16 -15.05 -3.87
CA ASP A 50 6.10 -16.25 -3.03
C ASP A 50 6.07 -15.90 -1.55
N ASP A 51 5.08 -15.08 -1.16
CA ASP A 51 4.86 -14.65 0.22
C ASP A 51 3.38 -14.43 0.53
N ASP A 52 3.10 -13.93 1.74
CA ASP A 52 1.76 -13.75 2.29
C ASP A 52 0.82 -12.92 1.40
N ARG A 53 1.39 -12.06 0.54
CA ARG A 53 0.58 -11.27 -0.40
C ARG A 53 -0.15 -12.15 -1.40
N CYS A 54 0.44 -13.27 -1.82
CA CYS A 54 -0.21 -14.22 -2.72
C CYS A 54 -0.85 -15.39 -1.98
N SER A 55 -0.30 -15.84 -0.84
CA SER A 55 -0.87 -16.98 -0.10
C SER A 55 -2.21 -16.64 0.55
N ALA A 56 -2.41 -15.39 1.01
CA ALA A 56 -3.64 -14.90 1.63
C ALA A 56 -4.56 -14.12 0.66
N CYS A 57 -4.25 -14.09 -0.65
CA CYS A 57 -5.04 -13.34 -1.62
C CYS A 57 -6.34 -14.08 -1.97
N ASP A 58 -7.48 -13.42 -1.74
CA ASP A 58 -8.82 -13.95 -2.06
C ASP A 58 -8.99 -14.28 -3.55
N TYR A 59 -8.26 -13.58 -4.43
CA TYR A 59 -8.34 -13.74 -5.88
C TYR A 59 -7.32 -14.73 -6.46
N ARG A 60 -6.53 -15.44 -5.63
CA ARG A 60 -5.40 -16.26 -6.09
C ARG A 60 -5.78 -17.30 -7.16
N GLU A 61 -6.98 -17.87 -7.07
CA GLU A 61 -7.46 -18.92 -7.99
C GLU A 61 -7.79 -18.36 -9.38
N GLU A 62 -8.20 -17.10 -9.46
CA GLU A 62 -8.57 -16.40 -10.70
C GLU A 62 -7.46 -15.47 -11.23
N CYS A 63 -6.46 -15.20 -10.40
CA CYS A 63 -5.39 -14.25 -10.66
C CYS A 63 -4.50 -14.69 -11.84
N GLY A 64 -4.78 -14.24 -13.07
CA GLY A 64 -4.07 -14.67 -14.28
C GLY A 64 -2.62 -14.17 -14.46
N VAL A 65 -2.04 -13.44 -13.50
CA VAL A 65 -0.68 -12.90 -13.64
C VAL A 65 0.41 -13.92 -13.27
N GLY A 66 1.46 -13.99 -14.10
CA GLY A 66 2.62 -14.83 -13.88
C GLY A 66 3.61 -14.26 -12.85
N ARG A 67 4.56 -15.10 -12.41
CA ARG A 67 5.74 -14.66 -11.67
C ARG A 67 6.72 -14.00 -12.65
N ARG A 68 7.33 -12.87 -12.28
CA ARG A 68 8.47 -12.32 -13.03
C ARG A 68 9.75 -12.85 -12.44
N SER A 69 10.62 -13.43 -13.27
CA SER A 69 11.94 -13.86 -12.82
C SER A 69 12.88 -12.66 -12.71
N PHE A 70 13.92 -12.77 -11.89
CA PHE A 70 14.97 -11.75 -11.76
C PHE A 70 15.62 -11.42 -13.12
N ARG A 71 15.80 -12.42 -13.99
CA ARG A 71 16.30 -12.26 -15.36
C ARG A 71 15.39 -11.38 -16.22
N SER A 72 14.08 -11.35 -15.94
CA SER A 72 13.09 -10.55 -16.66
C SER A 72 13.07 -9.07 -16.23
N LEU A 73 13.75 -8.71 -15.14
CA LEU A 73 13.79 -7.36 -14.57
C LEU A 73 15.11 -6.62 -14.86
N LEU A 74 16.14 -7.34 -15.32
CA LEU A 74 17.47 -6.80 -15.65
C LEU A 74 17.74 -6.70 -17.16
N GLY A 75 16.73 -6.96 -18.00
CA GLY A 75 16.77 -6.74 -19.44
C GLY A 75 16.47 -5.28 -19.77
#